data_AF-A0A815Q8B6-F1
#
_entry.id   AF-A0A815Q8B6-F1
#
_cell.length_a   1.000
_cell.length_b   1.000
_cell.length_c   1.000
_cell.angle_alpha   90.00
_cell.angle_beta   90.00
_cell.angle_gamma   90.00
#
_symmetry.space_group_name_H-M   'P 1'
#
loop_
_entity.id
_entity.type
_entity.pdbx_description
1 polymer ?
#
loop_
_entity_poly.entity_id
_entity_poly.type
_entity_poly.pdbx_seq_one_letter_code
_entity_poly.pdbx_strand_id
1 'polypeptide(L)'
;MWLSQYLNNKETIDARLDGSESERIFVFTCPPSTARQILRKGFSDQLKSIHGRQYGYGFYFPSFCGFDSTQDREYAMLVCRVLVGRSCLGHWTMETCPSGYDSTTNESGTYVVYSNRHILPKYLIIFT
;
A
#
# COMPACT_ATOMS: atom_id res chain seq x y z
N MET A 1 -15.22 1.45 8.46
CA MET A 1 -15.90 0.61 7.44
C MET A 1 -14.95 0.30 6.25
N TRP A 2 -13.65 0.03 6.48
CA TRP A 2 -12.72 -0.40 5.42
C TRP A 2 -12.42 -1.90 5.45
N LEU A 3 -12.55 -2.57 6.61
CA LEU A 3 -12.28 -4.00 6.74
C LEU A 3 -13.18 -4.82 5.82
N SER A 4 -14.49 -4.56 5.83
CA SER A 4 -15.44 -5.25 4.93
C SER A 4 -15.13 -4.98 3.46
N GLN A 5 -14.75 -3.74 3.12
CA GLN A 5 -14.36 -3.40 1.74
C GLN A 5 -13.10 -4.15 1.31
N TYR A 6 -12.12 -4.27 2.20
CA TYR A 6 -10.91 -5.04 1.97
C TYR A 6 -11.20 -6.53 1.79
N LEU A 7 -11.99 -7.14 2.67
CA LEU A 7 -12.32 -8.56 2.61
C LEU A 7 -13.09 -8.91 1.32
N ASN A 8 -14.09 -8.12 0.95
CA ASN A 8 -14.85 -8.33 -0.29
C ASN A 8 -13.93 -8.24 -1.52
N ASN A 9 -13.00 -7.29 -1.51
CA ASN A 9 -12.08 -7.10 -2.62
C ASN A 9 -11.02 -8.22 -2.67
N LYS A 10 -10.58 -8.72 -1.50
CA LYS A 10 -9.70 -9.88 -1.40
C LYS A 10 -10.35 -11.12 -2.00
N GLU A 11 -11.61 -11.40 -1.64
CA GLU A 11 -12.36 -12.54 -2.19
C GLU A 11 -12.47 -12.45 -3.72
N THR A 12 -12.75 -11.25 -4.24
CA THR A 12 -12.84 -11.00 -5.68
C THR A 12 -11.50 -11.26 -6.39
N ILE A 13 -10.39 -10.78 -5.82
CA ILE A 13 -9.04 -10.98 -6.39
C ILE A 13 -8.63 -12.45 -6.29
N ASP A 14 -8.86 -13.10 -5.15
CA ASP A 14 -8.54 -14.51 -4.91
C ASP A 14 -9.27 -15.42 -5.90
N ALA A 15 -10.56 -15.18 -6.12
CA ALA A 15 -11.37 -15.95 -7.07
C ALA A 15 -10.84 -15.87 -8.51
N ARG A 16 -10.17 -14.77 -8.89
CA ARG A 16 -9.59 -14.58 -10.23
C ARG A 16 -8.18 -15.17 -10.36
N LEU A 17 -7.44 -15.30 -9.27
CA LEU A 17 -6.02 -15.65 -9.29
C LEU A 17 -5.72 -17.15 -9.20
N ASP A 18 -6.74 -18.00 -9.07
CA ASP A 18 -6.65 -19.47 -9.08
C ASP A 18 -5.51 -20.02 -8.20
N GLY A 19 -5.42 -19.51 -6.95
CA GLY A 19 -4.41 -19.93 -5.98
C GLY A 19 -3.09 -19.14 -6.01
N SER A 20 -2.91 -18.19 -6.94
CA SER A 20 -1.75 -17.28 -6.91
C SER A 20 -1.84 -16.29 -5.73
N GLU A 21 -0.69 -15.82 -5.25
CA GLU A 21 -0.60 -14.89 -4.13
C GLU A 21 -1.25 -13.53 -4.47
N SER A 22 -2.39 -13.23 -3.85
CA SER A 22 -3.12 -11.96 -4.04
C SER A 22 -2.64 -10.83 -3.12
N GLU A 23 -1.94 -11.17 -2.06
CA GLU A 23 -1.73 -10.31 -0.91
C GLU A 23 -0.28 -10.40 -0.44
N ARG A 24 0.28 -9.24 -0.07
CA ARG A 24 1.62 -9.16 0.51
C ARG A 24 1.64 -8.29 1.75
N ILE A 25 2.64 -8.51 2.59
CA ILE A 25 2.88 -7.70 3.78
C ILE A 25 3.91 -6.63 3.44
N PHE A 26 3.57 -5.38 3.72
CA PHE A 26 4.47 -4.24 3.58
C PHE A 26 4.53 -3.42 4.85
N VAL A 27 5.61 -2.65 4.98
CA VAL A 27 5.76 -1.62 6.00
C VAL A 27 5.47 -0.27 5.35
N PHE A 28 4.62 0.53 6.00
CA PHE A 28 4.36 1.91 5.61
C PHE A 28 4.84 2.84 6.71
N THR A 29 5.90 3.59 6.42
CA THR A 29 6.57 4.50 7.34
C THR A 29 5.92 5.86 7.28
N CYS A 30 5.50 6.41 8.41
CA CYS A 30 4.89 7.74 8.46
C CYS A 30 5.03 8.38 9.85
N PRO A 31 4.74 9.69 9.99
CA PRO A 31 4.64 10.29 11.31
C PRO A 31 3.59 9.59 12.20
N PRO A 32 3.77 9.51 13.52
CA PRO A 32 2.82 8.89 14.44
C PRO A 32 1.39 9.46 14.35
N SER A 33 1.25 10.76 14.08
CA SER A 33 -0.04 11.40 13.86
C SER A 33 -0.76 10.87 12.60
N THR A 34 -0.02 10.70 11.50
CA THR A 34 -0.52 10.11 10.25
C THR A 34 -0.92 8.65 10.45
N ALA A 35 -0.11 7.86 11.16
CA ALA A 35 -0.45 6.47 11.47
C ALA A 35 -1.79 6.35 12.22
N ARG A 36 -2.00 7.20 13.23
CA ARG A 36 -3.27 7.24 13.99
C ARG A 36 -4.45 7.68 13.12
N GLN A 37 -4.23 8.58 12.15
CA GLN A 37 -5.28 8.96 11.19
C GLN A 37 -5.65 7.79 10.27
N ILE A 38 -4.65 7.08 9.73
CA ILE A 38 -4.85 5.90 8.89
C ILE A 38 -5.63 4.83 9.65
N LEU A 39 -5.27 4.55 10.90
CA LEU A 39 -5.99 3.57 11.73
C LEU A 39 -7.43 3.96 12.06
N ARG A 40 -7.81 5.24 11.93
CA ARG A 40 -9.16 5.74 12.21
C ARG A 40 -10.00 5.97 10.95
N LYS A 41 -9.37 6.30 9.82
CA LYS A 41 -10.05 6.74 8.60
C LYS A 41 -9.67 5.93 7.34
N GLY A 42 -8.64 5.09 7.42
CA GLY A 42 -8.03 4.41 6.28
C GLY A 42 -7.02 5.31 5.57
N PHE A 43 -6.48 4.82 4.46
CA PHE A 43 -5.60 5.61 3.60
C PHE A 43 -6.42 6.65 2.82
N SER A 44 -6.14 7.92 3.09
CA SER A 44 -6.71 9.06 2.36
C SER A 44 -6.03 9.23 1.00
N ASP A 45 -6.76 9.67 -0.03
CA ASP A 45 -6.18 9.99 -1.34
C ASP A 45 -5.06 11.05 -1.27
N GLN A 46 -5.04 11.87 -0.21
CA GLN A 46 -3.93 12.81 0.06
C GLN A 46 -2.59 12.11 0.29
N LEU A 47 -2.61 10.81 0.62
CA LEU A 47 -1.40 10.00 0.79
C LEU A 47 -0.88 9.40 -0.52
N LYS A 48 -1.60 9.57 -1.64
CA LYS A 48 -1.16 9.08 -2.94
C LYS A 48 0.05 9.87 -3.43
N SER A 49 1.06 9.15 -3.91
CA SER A 49 2.22 9.71 -4.60
C SER A 49 2.97 10.84 -3.86
N ILE A 50 2.91 10.89 -2.52
CA ILE A 50 3.64 11.90 -1.72
C ILE A 50 5.15 11.91 -2.06
N HIS A 51 5.70 10.73 -2.34
CA HIS A 51 7.13 10.54 -2.64
C HIS A 51 7.41 10.37 -4.13
N GLY A 52 6.50 10.84 -5.00
CA GLY A 52 6.61 10.75 -6.45
C GLY A 52 5.58 9.82 -7.08
N ARG A 53 5.51 9.89 -8.41
CA ARG A 53 4.51 9.20 -9.23
C ARG A 53 5.11 8.29 -10.30
N GLN A 54 6.37 7.89 -10.20
CA GLN A 54 7.10 7.19 -11.27
C GLN A 54 6.39 5.94 -11.84
N TYR A 55 5.58 5.26 -11.03
CA TYR A 55 4.92 3.99 -11.36
C TYR A 55 3.38 4.11 -11.30
N GLY A 56 2.86 5.32 -11.12
CA GLY A 56 1.43 5.60 -11.06
C GLY A 56 1.04 6.58 -9.95
N TYR A 57 -0.18 7.10 -10.02
CA TYR A 57 -0.81 7.94 -9.00
C TYR A 57 -1.57 7.08 -7.99
N GLY A 58 -0.87 6.59 -6.97
CA GLY A 58 -1.43 5.65 -5.99
C GLY A 58 -0.64 5.58 -4.70
N PHE A 59 -0.95 4.57 -3.88
CA PHE A 59 -0.28 4.29 -2.62
C PHE A 59 0.92 3.38 -2.87
N TYR A 60 2.10 3.86 -2.48
CA TYR A 60 3.36 3.18 -2.71
C TYR A 60 3.74 2.28 -1.53
N PHE A 61 4.15 1.06 -1.85
CA PHE A 61 4.60 0.05 -0.91
C PHE A 61 5.91 -0.58 -1.43
N PRO A 62 7.07 -0.08 -1.00
CA PRO A 62 8.36 -0.68 -1.35
C PRO A 62 8.59 -1.96 -0.53
N SER A 63 9.20 -2.99 -1.12
CA SER A 63 9.66 -4.20 -0.40
C SER A 63 10.69 -3.89 0.70
N PHE A 64 11.43 -2.80 0.56
CA PHE A 64 12.42 -2.34 1.53
C PHE A 64 12.13 -0.89 1.93
N CYS A 65 11.85 -0.68 3.21
CA CYS A 65 11.82 0.66 3.80
C CYS A 65 13.17 0.94 4.43
N GLY A 66 13.92 1.87 3.85
CA GLY A 66 15.08 2.46 4.52
C GLY A 66 14.60 3.37 5.65
N PHE A 67 15.24 3.28 6.82
CA PHE A 67 15.10 4.26 7.88
C PHE A 67 16.36 5.10 7.98
N ASP A 68 16.18 6.41 8.06
CA ASP A 68 17.24 7.31 8.46
C ASP A 68 17.25 7.38 9.99
N SER A 69 18.18 6.65 10.60
CA SER A 69 18.33 6.56 12.06
C SER A 69 18.99 7.80 12.68
N THR A 70 19.31 8.83 11.88
CA THR A 70 20.11 9.97 12.35
C THR A 70 19.30 11.08 13.03
N GLN A 71 17.96 10.97 13.05
CA GLN A 71 17.11 11.97 13.72
C GLN A 71 16.49 11.41 14.99
N ASP A 72 16.67 12.15 16.08
CA ASP A 72 16.11 11.92 17.41
C ASP A 72 14.59 12.25 17.39
N ARG A 73 13.83 11.45 16.65
CA ARG A 73 12.40 11.65 16.40
C ARG A 73 11.64 10.35 16.60
N GLU A 74 10.44 10.45 17.16
CA GLU A 74 9.53 9.31 17.24
C GLU A 74 9.06 8.92 15.83
N TYR A 75 9.25 7.66 15.48
CA TYR A 75 8.86 7.07 14.21
C TYR A 75 7.68 6.13 14.38
N ALA A 76 6.85 6.04 13.33
CA ALA A 76 5.79 5.04 13.25
C ALA A 76 5.89 4.22 11.96
N MET A 77 5.75 2.91 12.13
CA MET A 77 5.59 1.93 11.05
C MET A 77 4.21 1.30 11.15
N LEU A 78 3.46 1.31 10.05
CA LEU A 78 2.27 0.48 9.89
C LEU A 78 2.66 -0.80 9.14
N VAL A 79 2.37 -1.95 9.74
CA VAL A 79 2.44 -3.24 9.03
C VAL A 79 1.09 -3.45 8.34
N CYS A 80 1.11 -3.41 7.01
CA CYS A 80 -0.07 -3.46 6.16
C CYS A 80 -0.12 -4.77 5.38
N ARG A 81 -1.30 -5.40 5.31
CA ARG A 81 -1.61 -6.41 4.29
C ARG A 81 -2.15 -5.66 3.07
N VAL A 82 -1.51 -5.85 1.93
CA VAL A 82 -1.82 -5.12 0.69
C VAL A 82 -2.19 -6.11 -0.39
N LEU A 83 -3.37 -5.92 -0.99
CA LEU A 83 -3.84 -6.71 -2.12
C LEU A 83 -3.13 -6.21 -3.38
N VAL A 84 -2.04 -6.89 -3.75
CA VAL A 84 -1.25 -6.57 -4.95
C VAL A 84 -1.78 -7.28 -6.18
N GLY A 85 -2.40 -8.44 -6.00
CA GLY A 85 -2.96 -9.26 -7.07
C GLY A 85 -2.04 -9.43 -8.27
N ARG A 86 -2.63 -9.38 -9.48
CA ARG A 86 -1.86 -9.39 -10.72
C ARG A 86 -1.27 -7.99 -10.95
N SER A 87 0.04 -7.90 -11.07
CA SER A 87 0.74 -6.63 -11.30
C SER A 87 1.24 -6.47 -12.74
N CYS A 88 1.30 -5.23 -13.24
CA CYS A 88 2.02 -4.87 -14.46
C CYS A 88 3.09 -3.81 -14.19
N LEU A 89 3.94 -3.54 -15.18
CA LEU A 89 4.87 -2.39 -15.12
C LEU A 89 4.10 -1.08 -14.96
N GLY A 90 4.53 -0.28 -14.00
CA GLY A 90 3.97 1.04 -13.73
C GLY A 90 4.50 2.14 -14.64
N HIS A 91 3.68 3.15 -14.87
CA HIS A 91 4.06 4.35 -15.62
C HIS A 91 3.52 5.60 -14.93
N TRP A 92 4.23 6.72 -15.06
CA TRP A 92 3.95 7.92 -14.28
C TRP A 92 2.66 8.66 -14.62
N THR A 93 2.08 8.35 -15.78
CA THR A 93 0.79 8.89 -16.24
C THR A 93 -0.41 8.06 -15.78
N MET A 94 -0.20 6.91 -15.13
CA MET A 94 -1.30 6.02 -14.75
C MET A 94 -2.00 6.56 -13.51
N GLU A 95 -3.26 6.99 -13.66
CA GLU A 95 -4.11 7.43 -12.53
C GLU A 95 -4.92 6.29 -11.90
N THR A 96 -5.08 5.20 -12.65
CA THR A 96 -5.75 3.97 -12.24
C THR A 96 -4.94 2.77 -12.72
N CYS A 97 -5.21 1.59 -12.15
CA CYS A 97 -4.56 0.37 -12.61
C CYS A 97 -5.08 -0.02 -14.01
N PRO A 98 -4.22 -0.46 -14.95
CA PRO A 98 -4.67 -0.97 -16.23
C PRO A 98 -5.65 -2.13 -16.12
N SER A 99 -6.54 -2.27 -17.11
CA SER A 99 -7.54 -3.35 -17.13
C SER A 99 -6.87 -4.73 -17.04
N GLY A 100 -7.42 -5.60 -16.18
CA GLY A 100 -6.89 -6.95 -15.94
C GLY A 100 -5.78 -7.03 -14.89
N TYR A 101 -5.39 -5.91 -14.29
CA TYR A 101 -4.39 -5.83 -13.21
C TYR A 101 -5.00 -5.19 -11.95
N ASP A 102 -4.35 -5.41 -10.80
CA ASP A 102 -4.78 -4.87 -9.50
C ASP A 102 -3.78 -3.86 -8.91
N SER A 103 -2.52 -3.95 -9.34
CA SER A 103 -1.45 -3.05 -8.97
C SER A 103 -0.48 -2.82 -10.12
N THR A 104 0.33 -1.78 -9.98
CA THR A 104 1.54 -1.62 -10.80
C THR A 104 2.78 -1.88 -9.95
N THR A 105 3.89 -2.22 -10.61
CA THR A 105 5.17 -2.46 -9.96
C THR A 105 6.33 -1.93 -10.79
N ASN A 106 7.49 -1.79 -10.16
CA ASN A 106 8.76 -1.56 -10.82
C ASN A 106 9.56 -2.85 -11.05
N GLU A 107 8.97 -4.03 -10.82
CA GLU A 107 9.59 -5.37 -10.85
C GLU A 107 10.67 -5.62 -9.78
N SER A 108 11.28 -4.56 -9.24
CA SER A 108 12.24 -4.61 -8.13
C SER A 108 11.59 -4.63 -6.74
N GLY A 109 10.27 -4.82 -6.64
CA GLY A 109 9.56 -5.00 -5.38
C GLY A 109 8.81 -3.77 -4.84
N THR A 110 8.76 -2.66 -5.56
CA THR A 110 7.83 -1.57 -5.22
C THR A 110 6.50 -1.82 -5.91
N TYR A 111 5.41 -1.78 -5.13
CA TYR A 111 4.05 -1.91 -5.63
C TYR A 111 3.27 -0.62 -5.42
N VAL A 112 2.38 -0.31 -6.36
CA VAL A 112 1.44 0.81 -6.26
C VAL A 112 0.02 0.27 -6.39
N VAL A 113 -0.80 0.58 -5.38
CA VAL A 113 -2.24 0.28 -5.41
C VAL A 113 -3.05 1.57 -5.45
N TYR A 114 -4.15 1.58 -6.19
CA TYR A 114 -4.86 2.81 -6.54
C TYR A 114 -6.08 3.11 -5.65
N SER A 115 -6.40 2.18 -4.75
CA SER A 115 -7.58 2.24 -3.89
C SER A 115 -7.24 1.87 -2.45
N ASN A 116 -7.79 2.63 -1.49
CA ASN A 116 -7.71 2.31 -0.06
C ASN A 116 -8.27 0.91 0.25
N ARG A 117 -9.19 0.40 -0.57
CA ARG A 117 -9.76 -0.95 -0.41
C ARG A 117 -8.75 -2.08 -0.62
N HIS A 118 -7.56 -1.79 -1.18
CA HIS A 118 -6.47 -2.76 -1.29
C HIS A 118 -5.61 -2.84 -0.02
N ILE A 119 -5.84 -2.00 0.99
CA ILE A 119 -4.90 -1.84 2.09
C ILE A 119 -5.58 -2.11 3.42
N LEU A 120 -5.00 -3.02 4.21
CA LEU A 120 -5.40 -3.29 5.59
C LEU A 120 -4.21 -3.05 6.53
N PRO A 121 -4.15 -1.91 7.24
CA PRO A 121 -3.22 -1.73 8.34
C PRO A 121 -3.58 -2.70 9.47
N LYS A 122 -2.61 -3.52 9.92
CA LYS A 122 -2.82 -4.56 10.93
C LYS A 122 -2.11 -4.26 12.25
N TYR A 123 -0.87 -3.77 12.18
CA TYR A 123 -0.08 -3.43 13.36
C TYR A 123 0.50 -2.03 13.23
N LEU A 124 0.65 -1.35 14.37
CA LEU A 124 1.37 -0.09 14.50
C LEU A 124 2.55 -0.33 15.43
N ILE A 125 3.74 -0.02 14.94
CA ILE A 125 4.99 -0.06 15.71
C ILE A 125 5.45 1.38 15.86
N ILE A 126 5.69 1.81 17.10
CA ILE A 126 6.24 3.12 17.43
C ILE A 126 7.61 2.87 18.07
N PHE A 127 8.62 3.62 17.63
CA PHE A 127 9.99 3.51 18.13
C PHE A 127 10.71 4.85 18.05
N THR A 128 11.85 4.93 18.74
CA THR A 128 12.72 6.10 18.88
C THR A 128 14.14 5.70 18.52
#